data_AF-A0A944ZU42-F1
#
_entry.id   AF-A0A944ZU42-F1
#
_cell.length_a   1.000
_cell.length_b   1.000
_cell.length_c   1.000
_cell.angle_alpha   90.00
_cell.angle_beta   90.00
_cell.angle_gamma   90.00
#
_symmetry.space_group_name_H-M   'P 1'
#
loop_
_entity.id
_entity.type
_entity.pdbx_description
1 polymer ?
#
loop_
_entity_poly.entity_id
_entity_poly.type
_entity_poly.pdbx_seq_one_letter_code
_entity_poly.pdbx_strand_id
1 'polypeptide(L)'
;MTITEVKIYPFDTGEPDSSLRAFADVTFEHTVLVKGFRVLASKNNGLFVGFPSRKGKDGKFYDMVELKSDALQSNLKSEILAAYKVYC
;
A
#
# COMPACT_ATOMS: atom_id res chain seq x y z
N MET A 1 0.10 -7.23 -16.66
CA MET A 1 -0.61 -7.62 -15.43
C MET A 1 -1.51 -6.48 -15.03
N THR A 2 -2.81 -6.73 -15.00
CA THR A 2 -3.84 -5.69 -14.80
C THR A 2 -4.36 -5.73 -13.37
N ILE A 3 -4.51 -4.55 -12.76
CA ILE A 3 -5.17 -4.41 -11.46
C ILE A 3 -6.67 -4.38 -11.71
N THR A 4 -7.39 -5.27 -11.03
CA THR A 4 -8.83 -5.44 -11.21
C THR A 4 -9.65 -4.91 -10.05
N GLU A 5 -9.04 -4.79 -8.87
CA GLU A 5 -9.70 -4.25 -7.68
C GLU A 5 -8.66 -3.67 -6.73
N VAL A 6 -9.00 -2.54 -6.12
CA VAL A 6 -8.27 -1.96 -4.99
C VAL A 6 -9.26 -1.71 -3.87
N LYS A 7 -9.02 -2.30 -2.70
CA LYS A 7 -9.85 -2.10 -1.52
C LYS A 7 -9.06 -1.36 -0.45
N ILE A 8 -9.58 -0.20 -0.06
CA ILE A 8 -8.98 0.68 0.94
C ILE A 8 -9.62 0.41 2.31
N TYR A 9 -8.78 0.32 3.32
CA TYR A 9 -9.16 0.25 4.73
C TYR A 9 -8.50 1.42 5.46
N PRO A 10 -9.24 2.52 5.69
CA PRO A 10 -8.71 3.65 6.42
C PRO A 10 -8.22 3.22 7.79
N PHE A 11 -7.15 3.87 8.23
CA PHE A 11 -6.55 3.58 9.51
C PHE A 11 -6.16 4.89 10.15
N ASP A 12 -6.85 5.23 11.23
CA ASP A 12 -6.49 6.34 12.10
C ASP A 12 -5.95 5.76 13.40
N THR A 13 -4.67 6.02 13.68
CA THR A 13 -4.07 5.63 14.95
C THR A 13 -4.47 6.55 16.10
N GLY A 14 -5.07 7.72 15.82
CA GLY A 14 -5.24 8.81 16.78
C GLY A 14 -3.92 9.44 17.23
N GLU A 15 -2.79 8.97 16.72
CA GLU A 15 -1.47 9.50 17.02
C GLU A 15 -1.06 10.54 15.97
N PRO A 16 -0.75 11.79 16.36
CA PRO A 16 -0.48 12.87 15.42
C PRO A 16 0.73 12.60 14.49
N ASP A 17 1.69 11.79 14.94
CA ASP A 17 2.91 11.46 14.20
C ASP A 17 2.87 10.11 13.45
N SER A 18 1.74 9.40 13.46
CA SER A 18 1.64 8.18 12.67
C SER A 18 1.63 8.52 11.18
N SER A 19 2.59 7.96 10.46
CA SER A 19 2.63 8.05 9.01
C SER A 19 1.57 7.17 8.36
N LEU A 20 1.04 6.14 9.03
CA LEU A 20 0.07 5.22 8.42
C LEU A 20 -1.32 5.85 8.35
N ARG A 21 -1.90 5.87 7.15
CA ARG A 21 -3.23 6.45 6.86
C ARG A 21 -4.26 5.43 6.43
N ALA A 22 -3.84 4.36 5.76
CA ALA A 22 -4.71 3.26 5.37
C ALA A 22 -3.90 2.00 5.07
N PHE A 23 -4.59 0.87 5.14
CA PHE A 23 -4.19 -0.35 4.46
C PHE A 23 -4.90 -0.45 3.11
N ALA A 24 -4.28 -1.15 2.16
CA ALA A 24 -4.87 -1.46 0.88
C ALA A 24 -4.63 -2.93 0.53
N ASP A 25 -5.66 -3.55 -0.04
CA ASP A 25 -5.60 -4.87 -0.65
C ASP A 25 -5.80 -4.70 -2.17
N VAL A 26 -5.02 -5.43 -2.97
CA VAL A 26 -5.08 -5.32 -4.43
C VAL A 26 -5.28 -6.69 -5.06
N THR A 27 -6.30 -6.80 -5.92
CA THR A 27 -6.56 -7.99 -6.73
C THR A 27 -6.05 -7.75 -8.15
N PHE A 28 -5.19 -8.66 -8.63
CA PHE A 28 -4.70 -8.68 -9.99
C PHE A 28 -5.45 -9.72 -10.81
N GLU A 29 -5.91 -9.30 -11.99
CA GLU A 29 -6.55 -10.16 -13.00
C GLU A 29 -7.65 -11.08 -12.43
N HIS A 30 -8.37 -10.64 -11.40
CA HIS A 30 -9.36 -11.43 -10.65
C HIS A 30 -8.86 -12.76 -10.08
N THR A 31 -7.53 -12.99 -10.04
CA THR A 31 -6.93 -14.28 -9.69
C THR A 31 -6.00 -14.21 -8.49
N VAL A 32 -5.27 -13.11 -8.31
CA VAL A 32 -4.27 -12.99 -7.24
C VAL A 32 -4.60 -11.80 -6.36
N LEU A 33 -4.94 -12.08 -5.10
CA LEU A 33 -5.11 -11.07 -4.06
C LEU A 33 -3.82 -10.89 -3.27
N VAL A 34 -3.27 -9.69 -3.29
CA VAL A 34 -2.14 -9.30 -2.44
C VAL A 34 -2.65 -8.32 -1.37
N LYS A 35 -2.46 -8.70 -0.11
CA LYS A 35 -2.94 -7.95 1.04
C LYS A 35 -1.87 -7.14 1.72
N GLY A 36 -2.27 -6.06 2.39
CA GLY A 36 -1.41 -5.37 3.35
C GLY A 36 -0.45 -4.35 2.74
N PHE A 37 -0.80 -3.78 1.59
CA PHE A 37 -0.19 -2.52 1.17
C PHE A 37 -0.56 -1.43 2.18
N ARG A 38 0.26 -0.38 2.26
CA ARG A 38 0.10 0.69 3.24
C ARG A 38 0.14 2.04 2.54
N VAL A 39 -0.85 2.89 2.80
CA VAL A 39 -0.80 4.30 2.42
C VAL A 39 -0.19 5.07 3.58
N LEU A 40 0.93 5.73 3.32
CA LEU A 40 1.74 6.44 4.29
C LEU A 40 1.81 7.92 3.95
N ALA A 41 1.71 8.80 4.94
CA ALA A 41 1.98 10.22 4.85
C ALA A 41 3.41 10.53 5.29
N SER A 42 4.09 11.38 4.52
CA SER A 42 5.35 11.99 4.91
C SER A 42 5.12 13.30 5.66
N LYS A 43 6.17 13.80 6.32
CA LYS A 43 6.18 15.07 7.04
C LYS A 43 5.83 16.28 6.17
N ASN A 44 6.06 16.19 4.85
CA ASN A 44 5.77 17.26 3.90
C ASN A 44 4.40 17.06 3.19
N ASN A 45 3.45 16.38 3.83
CA ASN A 45 2.12 16.04 3.29
C ASN A 45 2.11 15.17 2.00
N GLY A 46 3.25 14.63 1.57
CA GLY A 46 3.29 13.67 0.46
C GLY A 46 2.75 12.30 0.87
N LEU A 47 2.00 11.64 -0.01
CA LEU A 47 1.52 10.26 0.20
C LEU A 47 2.40 9.26 -0.56
N PHE A 48 2.64 8.11 0.09
CA PHE A 48 3.49 7.03 -0.41
C PHE A 48 2.80 5.69 -0.18
N VAL A 49 3.11 4.72 -1.04
CA VAL A 49 2.63 3.36 -0.88
C VAL A 49 3.79 2.48 -0.41
N GLY A 50 3.64 1.90 0.78
CA GLY A 50 4.49 0.84 1.29
C GLY A 50 3.98 -0.54 0.86
N PHE A 51 4.91 -1.43 0.50
CA PHE A 51 4.59 -2.81 0.16
C PHE A 51 4.22 -3.63 1.40
N PRO A 52 3.55 -4.80 1.23
CA PRO A 52 3.33 -5.73 2.31
C PRO A 52 4.67 -6.15 2.89
N SER A 53 4.84 -6.01 4.20
CA SER A 53 6.10 -6.33 4.87
C SER A 53 5.85 -6.97 6.22
N ARG A 54 6.80 -7.82 6.64
CA ARG A 54 6.76 -8.52 7.92
C ARG A 54 8.02 -8.24 8.73
N LYS A 55 7.86 -8.04 10.03
CA LYS A 55 8.98 -7.89 10.96
C LYS A 55 9.63 -9.26 11.20
N GLY A 56 10.92 -9.37 10.90
CA GLY A 56 11.76 -10.53 11.18
C GLY A 56 12.13 -10.63 12.66
N LYS A 57 12.71 -11.78 13.04
CA LYS A 57 13.19 -12.02 14.42
C LYS A 57 14.33 -11.07 14.80
N ASP A 58 15.07 -10.58 13.82
CA ASP A 58 16.14 -9.59 13.96
C ASP A 58 15.61 -8.16 14.11
N GLY A 59 14.29 -7.98 14.11
CA GLY A 59 13.61 -6.69 14.25
C GLY A 59 13.50 -5.88 12.96
N LYS A 60 14.05 -6.36 11.84
CA LYS A 60 13.98 -5.67 10.54
C LYS A 60 12.68 -5.98 9.81
N PHE A 61 12.23 -5.07 8.95
CA PHE A 61 11.09 -5.32 8.08
C PHE A 61 11.57 -5.84 6.72
N TYR A 62 10.90 -6.88 6.24
CA TYR A 62 11.17 -7.48 4.94
C TYR A 62 9.91 -7.41 4.08
N ASP A 63 10.06 -6.95 2.85
CA ASP A 63 8.98 -6.98 1.88
C ASP A 63 8.62 -8.42 1.56
N MET A 64 7.31 -8.70 1.58
CA MET A 64 6.75 -10.03 1.33
C MET A 64 6.43 -10.23 -0.15
N VAL A 65 6.38 -9.14 -0.91
CA VAL A 65 6.09 -9.13 -2.34
C VAL A 65 7.06 -8.19 -3.02
N GLU A 66 7.67 -8.68 -4.09
CA GLU A 66 8.54 -7.88 -4.95
C GLU A 66 8.00 -7.92 -6.38
N LEU A 67 7.82 -6.73 -6.98
CA LEU A 67 7.43 -6.61 -8.38
C LEU A 67 8.66 -6.25 -9.21
N LYS A 68 9.07 -7.14 -10.12
CA LYS A 68 10.27 -6.94 -10.95
C LYS A 68 10.09 -5.93 -12.10
N SER A 69 8.87 -5.46 -12.32
CA SER A 69 8.54 -4.49 -13.37
C SER A 69 8.29 -3.11 -12.76
N ASP A 70 9.14 -2.14 -13.10
CA ASP A 70 9.00 -0.74 -12.65
C ASP A 70 7.70 -0.10 -13.14
N ALA A 71 7.25 -0.47 -14.34
CA ALA A 71 5.98 -0.02 -14.89
C ALA A 71 4.80 -0.52 -14.04
N LEU A 72 4.81 -1.80 -13.66
CA LEU A 72 3.77 -2.37 -12.81
C LEU A 72 3.82 -1.77 -11.40
N GLN A 73 5.01 -1.56 -10.84
CA GLN A 73 5.16 -0.88 -9.55
C GLN A 73 4.55 0.53 -9.58
N SER A 74 4.85 1.31 -10.62
CA SER A 74 4.37 2.68 -10.75
C SER A 74 2.86 2.73 -10.93
N ASN A 75 2.32 1.84 -11.79
CA ASN A 75 0.87 1.70 -11.98
C ASN A 75 0.16 1.33 -10.66
N LEU A 76 0.66 0.32 -9.95
CA LEU A 76 0.12 -0.12 -8.67
C LEU A 76 0.08 1.00 -7.62
N LYS A 77 1.18 1.73 -7.47
CA LYS A 77 1.25 2.84 -6.53
C LYS A 77 0.23 3.92 -6.87
N SER A 78 0.09 4.24 -8.16
CA SER A 78 -0.87 5.23 -8.65
C SER A 78 -2.31 4.81 -8.36
N GLU A 79 -2.69 3.58 -8.70
CA GLU A 79 -4.04 3.04 -8.48
C GLU A 79 -4.42 3.03 -6.99
N ILE A 80 -3.52 2.61 -6.10
CA ILE A 80 -3.75 2.63 -4.65
C ILE A 80 -3.97 4.06 -4.14
N LEU A 81 -3.14 5.01 -4.57
CA LEU A 81 -3.27 6.40 -4.15
C LEU A 81 -4.53 7.06 -4.71
N ALA A 82 -4.93 6.73 -5.94
CA ALA A 82 -6.17 7.20 -6.55
C ALA A 82 -7.38 6.68 -5.78
N ALA A 83 -7.44 5.37 -5.49
CA ALA A 83 -8.50 4.76 -4.71
C ALA A 83 -8.60 5.36 -3.29
N TYR A 84 -7.46 5.61 -2.64
CA TYR A 84 -7.43 6.25 -1.32
C TYR A 84 -8.02 7.68 -1.35
N LYS A 85 -7.69 8.48 -2.37
CA LYS A 85 -8.22 9.84 -2.51
C LYS A 85 -9.72 9.91 -2.81
N VAL A 86 -10.31 8.86 -3.37
CA VAL A 86 -11.77 8.78 -3.58
C VAL A 86 -12.49 8.40 -2.30
N TYR A 87 -11.83 7.64 -1.42
CA TYR A 87 -12.40 7.23 -0.15
C TYR A 87 -12.46 8.38 0.86
N CYS A 88 -11.40 9.19 0.95
CA CYS A 88 -11.27 10.32 1.88
C CYS A 88 -11.94 11.59 1.36
#